data_AF-A0A4V2A535-F1
#
_entry.id   AF-A0A4V2A535-F1
#
_cell.length_a   1.000
_cell.length_b   1.000
_cell.length_c   1.000
_cell.angle_alpha   90.00
_cell.angle_beta   90.00
_cell.angle_gamma   90.00
#
_symmetry.space_group_name_H-M   'P 1'
#
loop_
_entity.id
_entity.type
_entity.pdbx_description
1 polymer ?
#
loop_
_entity_poly.entity_id
_entity_poly.type
_entity_poly.pdbx_seq_one_letter_code
_entity_poly.pdbx_strand_id
1 'polypeptide(L)'
;MAFEEHKNRKFQYGNPYADYEYVNKNSRKTGPGLILALLFGIVVLGFAVWRWIAIDTAEASGETISMTSLEWGLYKIGGKWAPTGLFAVLGVFIIYGGIRNFRRLEKIRQS
;
A
#
# COMPACT_ATOMS: atom_id res chain seq x y z
N MET A 1 54.07 29.78 23.49
CA MET A 1 52.94 28.89 23.85
C MET A 1 51.73 29.40 23.11
N ALA A 2 51.39 28.78 21.99
CA ALA A 2 50.23 29.15 21.18
C ALA A 2 49.03 28.33 21.67
N PHE A 3 47.99 29.02 22.13
CA PHE A 3 46.69 28.41 22.40
C PHE A 3 46.01 28.21 21.05
N GLU A 4 45.91 26.97 20.59
CA GLU A 4 45.07 26.62 19.45
C GLU A 4 43.60 26.67 19.88
N GLU A 5 42.88 27.63 19.31
CA GLU A 5 41.43 27.75 19.40
C GLU A 5 40.78 26.51 18.77
N HIS A 6 40.25 25.62 19.60
CA HIS A 6 39.39 24.54 19.14
C HIS A 6 38.07 25.11 18.61
N LYS A 7 38.08 25.44 17.32
CA LYS A 7 36.93 25.80 16.49
C LYS A 7 35.77 24.83 16.74
N ASN A 8 34.73 25.37 17.38
CA ASN A 8 33.38 24.82 17.56
C ASN A 8 33.03 23.64 16.64
N ARG A 9 33.24 22.41 17.12
CA ARG A 9 32.55 21.24 16.58
C ARG A 9 31.13 21.29 17.12
N LYS A 10 30.15 21.58 16.25
CA LYS A 10 28.73 21.46 16.60
C LYS A 10 28.50 20.03 17.11
N PHE A 11 28.08 19.91 18.36
CA PHE A 11 27.68 18.66 18.96
C PHE A 11 26.50 18.11 18.13
N GLN A 12 26.74 17.10 17.31
CA GLN A 12 25.68 16.35 16.67
C GLN A 12 25.01 15.52 17.76
N TYR A 13 23.84 15.93 18.21
CA TYR A 13 22.92 15.04 18.92
C TYR A 13 22.40 14.00 17.92
N GLY A 14 23.19 12.96 17.71
CA GLY A 14 22.86 11.78 16.94
C GLY A 14 23.27 10.57 17.75
N ASN A 15 22.39 9.57 17.79
CA ASN A 15 22.61 8.32 18.50
C ASN A 15 24.00 7.73 18.13
N PRO A 16 24.89 7.44 19.10
CA PRO A 16 26.22 6.85 18.82
C PRO A 16 26.13 5.45 18.17
N TYR A 17 24.92 4.91 18.07
CA TYR A 17 24.55 3.67 17.41
C TYR A 17 24.01 3.89 15.97
N ALA A 18 24.08 5.10 15.42
CA ALA A 18 23.57 5.41 14.08
C ALA A 18 24.40 4.78 12.93
N ASP A 19 25.59 4.26 13.20
CA ASP A 19 26.41 3.58 12.18
C ASP A 19 25.80 2.25 11.69
N TYR A 20 24.78 1.73 12.39
CA TYR A 20 23.97 0.58 11.96
C TYR A 20 22.51 1.00 11.72
N GLU A 21 22.26 2.30 11.51
CA GLU A 21 21.11 2.67 10.73
C GLU A 21 21.31 2.01 9.36
N TYR A 22 20.61 0.89 9.16
CA TYR A 22 20.52 0.11 7.92
C TYR A 22 19.85 0.95 6.82
N VAL A 23 20.35 2.16 6.57
CA VAL A 23 20.01 3.00 5.45
C VAL A 23 20.84 2.48 4.28
N ASN A 24 20.48 1.28 3.84
CA ASN A 24 20.93 0.75 2.56
C ASN A 24 20.72 1.85 1.52
N LYS A 25 21.74 2.19 0.73
CA LYS A 25 21.60 3.16 -0.38
C LYS A 25 20.48 2.75 -1.36
N ASN A 26 20.08 1.46 -1.38
CA ASN A 26 18.88 0.96 -2.07
C ASN A 26 17.54 1.24 -1.38
N SER A 27 17.49 1.64 -0.11
CA SER A 27 16.27 2.07 0.61
C SER A 27 15.64 3.33 -0.02
N ARG A 28 16.41 4.07 -0.82
CA ARG A 28 15.94 5.21 -1.61
C ARG A 28 15.34 4.82 -2.97
N LYS A 29 15.32 3.53 -3.33
CA LYS A 29 14.66 3.10 -4.57
C LYS A 29 13.17 3.11 -4.34
N THR A 30 12.49 4.10 -4.90
CA THR A 30 11.03 4.27 -4.85
C THR A 30 10.27 3.22 -5.65
N GLY A 31 10.95 2.56 -6.60
CA GLY A 31 10.37 1.60 -7.55
C GLY A 31 9.69 0.37 -6.93
N PRO A 32 10.30 -0.35 -5.98
CA PRO A 32 9.72 -1.57 -5.41
C PRO A 32 8.37 -1.33 -4.75
N GLY A 33 8.19 -0.19 -4.06
CA GLY A 33 6.91 0.15 -3.42
C GLY A 33 5.78 0.36 -4.44
N LEU A 34 6.07 0.99 -5.58
CA LEU A 34 5.09 1.17 -6.65
C LEU A 34 4.73 -0.17 -7.31
N ILE A 35 5.74 -1.01 -7.59
CA ILE A 35 5.52 -2.33 -8.20
C ILE A 35 4.65 -3.20 -7.28
N LEU A 36 4.94 -3.23 -5.99
CA LEU A 36 4.12 -3.97 -5.03
C LEU A 36 2.70 -3.43 -4.97
N ALA A 37 2.50 -2.11 -4.91
CA ALA A 37 1.17 -1.51 -4.90
C ALA A 37 0.37 -1.85 -6.18
N LEU A 38 1.02 -1.84 -7.34
CA LEU A 38 0.40 -2.25 -8.61
C LEU A 38 0.02 -3.73 -8.59
N LEU A 39 0.93 -4.61 -8.17
CA LEU A 39 0.67 -6.05 -8.08
C LEU A 39 -0.49 -6.35 -7.11
N PHE A 40 -0.45 -5.81 -5.90
CA PHE A 40 -1.53 -5.98 -4.92
C PHE A 40 -2.84 -5.40 -5.41
N GLY A 41 -2.81 -4.22 -6.03
CA GLY A 41 -4.00 -3.61 -6.62
C GLY A 41 -4.65 -4.47 -7.70
N ILE A 42 -3.85 -5.02 -8.63
CA ILE A 42 -4.32 -5.92 -9.68
C ILE A 42 -4.88 -7.20 -9.08
N VAL A 43 -4.22 -7.78 -8.08
CA VAL A 43 -4.72 -8.98 -7.38
C VAL A 43 -6.07 -8.73 -6.74
N VAL A 44 -6.25 -7.59 -6.06
CA VAL A 44 -7.53 -7.22 -5.43
C VAL A 44 -8.62 -6.99 -6.48
N LEU A 45 -8.29 -6.36 -7.62
CA LEU A 45 -9.24 -6.22 -8.74
C LEU A 45 -9.64 -7.58 -9.33
N GLY A 46 -8.67 -8.49 -9.51
CA GLY A 46 -8.93 -9.85 -9.95
C GLY A 46 -9.83 -10.61 -8.97
N PHE A 47 -9.60 -10.44 -7.67
CA PHE A 47 -10.46 -11.00 -6.62
C PHE A 47 -11.88 -10.44 -6.69
N ALA A 48 -12.06 -9.14 -6.97
CA ALA A 48 -13.38 -8.54 -7.14
C ALA A 48 -14.19 -9.20 -8.28
N VAL A 49 -13.54 -9.44 -9.42
CA VAL A 49 -14.15 -10.12 -10.57
C VAL A 49 -14.48 -11.57 -10.24
N TRP A 50 -13.52 -12.30 -9.65
CA TRP A 50 -13.75 -13.69 -9.23
C TRP A 50 -14.92 -13.79 -8.23
N ARG A 51 -14.99 -12.86 -7.28
CA ARG A 51 -16.07 -12.81 -6.28
C ARG A 51 -17.42 -12.52 -6.94
N TRP A 52 -17.47 -11.64 -7.94
CA TRP A 52 -18.68 -11.37 -8.70
C TRP A 52 -19.20 -12.63 -9.40
N ILE A 53 -18.30 -13.36 -10.08
CA ILE A 53 -18.64 -14.63 -10.75
C ILE A 53 -19.15 -15.64 -9.73
N ALA A 54 -18.47 -15.82 -8.60
CA ALA A 54 -18.87 -16.78 -7.56
C ALA A 54 -20.27 -16.51 -6.99
N ILE A 55 -20.64 -15.23 -6.83
CA ILE A 55 -21.98 -14.84 -6.38
C ILE A 55 -23.00 -15.08 -7.49
N ASP A 56 -22.69 -14.67 -8.73
CA ASP A 56 -23.57 -14.84 -9.88
C ASP A 56 -23.88 -16.31 -10.17
N THR A 57 -22.85 -17.18 -10.11
CA THR A 57 -23.02 -18.63 -10.27
C THR A 57 -23.89 -19.21 -9.18
N ALA A 58 -23.71 -18.78 -7.93
CA ALA A 58 -24.51 -19.27 -6.81
C ALA A 58 -25.97 -18.80 -6.87
N GLU A 59 -26.21 -17.55 -7.29
CA GLU A 59 -27.55 -17.04 -7.58
C GLU A 59 -28.23 -17.88 -8.67
N ALA A 60 -27.48 -18.30 -9.70
CA ALA A 60 -28.00 -19.07 -10.83
C ALA A 60 -28.20 -20.57 -10.51
N SER A 61 -27.30 -21.19 -9.73
CA SER A 61 -27.35 -22.61 -9.38
C SER A 61 -28.20 -22.91 -8.13
N GLY A 62 -28.55 -21.88 -7.36
CA GLY A 62 -29.19 -22.04 -6.04
C GLY A 62 -28.24 -22.59 -4.98
N GLU A 63 -26.93 -22.62 -5.25
CA GLU A 63 -25.92 -23.05 -4.28
C GLU A 63 -25.68 -21.99 -3.20
N THR A 64 -25.25 -22.46 -2.03
CA THR A 64 -24.85 -21.58 -0.93
C THR A 64 -23.36 -21.29 -0.95
N ILE A 65 -23.01 -20.02 -0.84
CA ILE A 65 -21.62 -19.51 -0.84
C ILE A 65 -21.28 -19.01 0.58
N SER A 66 -20.08 -19.34 1.04
CA SER A 66 -19.55 -18.76 2.27
C SER A 66 -19.20 -17.29 2.08
N MET A 67 -19.76 -16.43 2.93
CA MET A 67 -19.50 -14.99 2.98
C MET A 67 -19.10 -14.57 4.38
N THR A 68 -18.23 -13.57 4.47
CA THR A 68 -17.97 -12.90 5.74
C THR A 68 -19.19 -12.06 6.15
N SER A 69 -19.34 -11.75 7.45
CA SER A 69 -20.47 -10.95 7.96
C SER A 69 -20.58 -9.57 7.29
N LEU A 70 -19.43 -8.96 6.95
CA LEU A 70 -19.38 -7.68 6.26
C LEU A 70 -19.82 -7.80 4.79
N GLU A 71 -19.32 -8.80 4.07
CA GLU A 71 -19.74 -9.07 2.69
C GLU A 71 -21.24 -9.36 2.62
N TRP A 72 -21.77 -10.15 3.56
CA TRP A 72 -23.20 -10.45 3.60
C TRP A 72 -24.04 -9.20 3.92
N GLY A 73 -23.57 -8.34 4.82
CA GLY A 73 -24.20 -7.05 5.08
C GLY A 73 -24.26 -6.17 3.84
N LEU A 74 -23.18 -6.10 3.06
CA LEU A 74 -23.15 -5.38 1.79
C LEU A 74 -24.07 -6.01 0.75
N TYR A 75 -24.02 -7.33 0.63
CA TYR A 75 -24.89 -8.08 -0.28
C TYR A 75 -26.38 -7.84 0.02
N LYS A 76 -26.77 -7.75 1.28
CA LYS A 76 -28.15 -7.41 1.67
C LYS A 76 -28.61 -6.03 1.19
N ILE A 77 -27.69 -5.07 1.10
CA ILE A 77 -28.02 -3.68 0.78
C ILE A 77 -28.03 -3.48 -0.74
N GLY A 78 -27.05 -4.03 -1.46
CA GLY A 78 -26.85 -3.75 -2.89
C GLY A 78 -26.64 -4.98 -3.77
N GLY A 79 -27.01 -6.17 -3.29
CA GLY A 79 -26.82 -7.43 -4.00
C GLY A 79 -25.36 -7.69 -4.33
N LYS A 80 -25.09 -8.44 -5.40
CA LYS A 80 -23.73 -8.75 -5.86
C LYS A 80 -22.86 -7.54 -6.18
N TRP A 81 -23.45 -6.39 -6.53
CA TRP A 81 -22.70 -5.19 -6.90
C TRP A 81 -22.02 -4.52 -5.72
N ALA A 82 -22.59 -4.58 -4.52
CA ALA A 82 -22.03 -3.95 -3.33
C ALA A 82 -20.69 -4.57 -2.86
N PRO A 83 -20.58 -5.89 -2.60
CA PRO A 83 -19.31 -6.50 -2.21
C PRO A 83 -18.28 -6.41 -3.33
N THR A 84 -18.66 -6.64 -4.59
CA THR A 84 -17.77 -6.50 -5.75
C THR A 84 -17.26 -5.06 -5.88
N GLY A 85 -18.14 -4.08 -5.74
CA GLY A 85 -17.80 -2.65 -5.82
C GLY A 85 -16.83 -2.24 -4.72
N LEU A 86 -17.00 -2.76 -3.49
CA LEU A 86 -16.06 -2.51 -2.40
C LEU A 86 -14.64 -2.98 -2.77
N PHE A 87 -14.49 -4.22 -3.21
CA PHE A 87 -13.17 -4.77 -3.58
C PHE A 87 -12.58 -4.03 -4.78
N ALA A 88 -13.40 -3.66 -5.77
CA ALA A 88 -12.95 -2.88 -6.91
C ALA A 88 -12.39 -1.51 -6.48
N VAL A 89 -13.12 -0.78 -5.62
CA VAL A 89 -12.68 0.52 -5.10
C VAL A 89 -11.41 0.37 -4.27
N LEU A 90 -11.31 -0.66 -3.42
CA LEU A 90 -10.09 -0.94 -2.65
C LEU A 90 -8.89 -1.19 -3.55
N GLY A 91 -9.04 -1.98 -4.63
CA GLY A 91 -7.98 -2.23 -5.60
C GLY A 91 -7.49 -0.94 -6.26
N VAL A 92 -8.41 -0.09 -6.72
CA VAL A 92 -8.07 1.22 -7.29
C VAL A 92 -7.39 2.13 -6.27
N PHE A 93 -7.85 2.13 -5.02
CA PHE A 93 -7.29 2.97 -3.97
C PHE A 93 -5.85 2.57 -3.61
N ILE A 94 -5.54 1.27 -3.59
CA ILE A 94 -4.18 0.75 -3.38
C ILE A 94 -3.26 1.22 -4.51
N ILE A 95 -3.70 1.09 -5.76
CA ILE A 95 -2.92 1.54 -6.93
C ILE A 95 -2.67 3.05 -6.86
N TYR A 96 -3.73 3.82 -6.61
CA TYR A 96 -3.66 5.26 -6.51
C TYR A 96 -2.73 5.71 -5.36
N GLY A 97 -2.82 5.06 -4.19
CA GLY A 97 -1.95 5.30 -3.05
C GLY A 97 -0.48 5.01 -3.37
N GLY A 98 -0.21 3.90 -4.09
CA GLY A 98 1.11 3.56 -4.59
C GLY A 98 1.69 4.64 -5.51
N ILE A 99 0.90 5.11 -6.48
CA ILE A 99 1.30 6.18 -7.42
C ILE A 99 1.55 7.50 -6.67
N ARG A 100 0.67 7.87 -5.73
CA ARG A 100 0.81 9.11 -4.95
C ARG A 100 2.07 9.08 -4.09
N ASN A 101 2.35 7.95 -3.42
CA ASN A 101 3.56 7.78 -2.62
C ASN A 101 4.82 7.82 -3.49
N PHE A 102 4.78 7.19 -4.66
CA PHE A 102 5.89 7.25 -5.62
C PHE A 102 6.20 8.69 -6.03
N ARG A 103 5.19 9.44 -6.48
CA ARG A 103 5.34 10.86 -6.86
C ARG A 103 5.83 11.73 -5.71
N ARG A 104 5.38 11.47 -4.47
CA ARG A 104 5.85 12.20 -3.28
C ARG A 104 7.35 11.97 -3.04
N LEU A 105 7.78 10.72 -3.10
CA LEU A 105 9.17 10.33 -2.87
C LEU A 105 10.09 10.81 -4.00
N GLU A 106 9.60 10.86 -5.24
CA GLU A 106 10.31 11.42 -6.38
C GLU A 106 10.57 12.93 -6.23
N LYS A 107 9.58 13.68 -5.72
CA LYS A 107 9.77 15.11 -5.40
C LYS A 107 10.82 15.35 -4.34
N ILE A 108 10.81 14.56 -3.25
CA ILE A 108 11.81 14.67 -2.16
C ILE A 108 13.21 14.32 -2.67
N ARG A 109 13.33 13.44 -3.68
CA ARG A 109 14.62 13.10 -4.28
C ARG A 109 15.21 14.24 -5.13
N GLN A 110 14.38 15.13 -5.67
CA GLN A 110 14.80 16.22 -6.56
C GLN A 110 15.10 17.54 -5.83
N SER A 111 14.68 17.69 -4.56
CA SER A 111 15.02 18.82 -3.68
C SER A 111 16.33 18.58 -2.94
#